data_AF-A0A7Y8LN24-F1
#
_entry.id   AF-A0A7Y8LN24-F1
#
_cell.length_a   1.000
_cell.length_b   1.000
_cell.length_c   1.000
_cell.angle_alpha   90.00
_cell.angle_beta   90.00
_cell.angle_gamma   90.00
#
_symmetry.space_group_name_H-M   'P 1'
#
loop_
_entity.id
_entity.type
_entity.pdbx_description
1 polymer ?
#
loop_
_entity_poly.entity_id
_entity_poly.type
_entity_poly.pdbx_seq_one_letter_code
_entity_poly.pdbx_strand_id
1 'polypeptide(L)' 'MKKQKKIVYRIFDDHEEKHYVMSTLTHKRLENLFEKYKGKKEKVYAKEFLDFLHKHDPKAEEVEVKDFFF' A
#
# COMPACT_ATOMS: atom_id res chain seq x y z
N MET A 1 -20.41 16.51 -3.66
CA MET A 1 -19.42 15.51 -4.13
C MET A 1 -18.64 15.00 -2.92
N LYS A 2 -18.74 13.70 -2.56
CA LYS A 2 -18.00 13.16 -1.40
C LYS A 2 -16.51 13.12 -1.74
N LYS A 3 -15.67 13.90 -1.05
CA LYS A 3 -14.20 13.80 -1.15
C LYS A 3 -13.81 12.35 -0.82
N GLN A 4 -13.36 11.61 -1.83
CA GLN A 4 -12.87 10.24 -1.64
C GLN A 4 -11.56 10.38 -0.85
N LYS A 5 -11.58 9.99 0.43
CA LYS A 5 -10.38 10.04 1.28
C LYS A 5 -9.39 9.01 0.75
N LYS A 6 -8.32 9.48 0.10
CA LYS A 6 -7.16 8.65 -0.21
C LYS A 6 -6.39 8.43 1.09
N ILE A 7 -6.09 7.19 1.41
CA ILE A 7 -5.31 6.79 2.58
C ILE A 7 -3.93 6.38 2.09
N VAL A 8 -2.90 6.86 2.77
CA VAL A 8 -1.52 6.45 2.53
C VAL A 8 -1.17 5.39 3.57
N TYR A 9 -0.68 4.25 3.09
CA TYR A 9 -0.26 3.12 3.90
C TYR A 9 1.23 2.89 3.70
N ARG A 10 2.00 2.90 4.78
CA ARG A 10 3.44 2.64 4.74
C ARG A 10 3.67 1.14 4.89
N ILE A 11 4.43 0.57 3.96
CA ILE A 11 4.90 -0.82 4.03
C ILE A 11 6.43 -0.82 4.03
N PHE A 12 6.97 -1.84 4.70
CA PHE A 12 8.37 -2.20 4.61
C PHE A 12 8.42 -3.47 3.79
N ASP A 13 9.23 -3.46 2.74
CA ASP A 13 9.48 -4.66 1.97
C ASP A 13 10.55 -5.52 2.67
N ASP A 14 10.84 -6.69 2.11
CA ASP A 14 11.84 -7.63 2.63
C ASP A 14 13.26 -7.05 2.62
N HIS A 15 13.53 -6.04 1.79
CA HIS A 15 14.80 -5.32 1.73
C HIS A 15 14.89 -4.16 2.73
N GLU A 16 13.93 -4.03 3.65
CA GLU A 16 13.80 -2.91 4.59
C GLU A 16 13.60 -1.55 3.91
N GLU A 17 13.25 -1.53 2.62
CA GLU A 17 12.93 -0.32 1.88
C GLU A 17 11.52 0.16 2.27
N LYS A 18 11.41 1.47 2.47
CA LYS A 18 10.15 2.12 2.85
C LYS A 18 9.38 2.46 1.59
N HIS A 19 8.22 1.84 1.45
CA HIS A 19 7.29 2.15 0.38
C HIS A 19 6.00 2.73 0.95
N TYR A 20 5.39 3.66 0.21
CA TYR A 20 4.10 4.22 0.57
C TYR A 20 3.11 3.89 -0.52
N VAL A 21 1.98 3.29 -0.15
CA VAL A 21 0.92 2.95 -1.08
C VAL A 21 -0.29 3.81 -0.74
N MET A 22 -0.72 4.61 -1.71
CA MET A 22 -1.94 5.37 -1.64
C MET A 22 -3.08 4.54 -2.20
N SER A 23 -4.21 4.47 -1.49
CA SER A 23 -5.39 3.74 -1.96
C SER A 23 -6.67 4.44 -1.48
N THR A 24 -7.77 4.19 -2.17
CA THR A 24 -9.10 4.64 -1.77
C THR A 24 -9.75 3.71 -0.74
N LEU A 25 -9.11 2.59 -0.43
CA LEU A 25 -9.55 1.63 0.58
C LEU A 25 -9.33 2.18 1.99
N THR A 26 -10.19 1.75 2.93
CA THR A 26 -10.02 2.07 4.34
C THR A 26 -8.81 1.35 4.93
N HIS A 27 -8.21 1.91 5.98
CA HIS A 27 -7.03 1.33 6.66
C HIS A 27 -7.26 -0.15 7.04
N LYS A 28 -8.41 -0.44 7.65
CA LYS A 28 -8.82 -1.80 8.00
C LYS A 28 -8.88 -2.77 6.81
N ARG A 29 -9.26 -2.29 5.62
CA ARG A 29 -9.28 -3.12 4.39
C ARG A 29 -7.86 -3.37 3.88
N LEU A 30 -7.02 -2.35 3.89
CA LEU A 30 -5.61 -2.44 3.53
C LEU A 30 -4.86 -3.43 4.44
N GLU A 31 -5.04 -3.34 5.76
CA GLU A 31 -4.45 -4.27 6.72
C GLU A 31 -4.88 -5.71 6.46
N ASN A 32 -6.18 -5.97 6.31
CA ASN A 32 -6.68 -7.31 5.98
C ASN A 32 -6.10 -7.86 4.66
N LEU A 33 -5.94 -7.01 3.64
CA LEU A 33 -5.34 -7.40 2.37
C LEU A 33 -3.84 -7.66 2.52
N PHE A 34 -3.15 -6.85 3.32
CA PHE A 34 -1.74 -7.00 3.63
C PHE A 34 -1.47 -8.29 4.41
N GLU A 35 -2.26 -8.61 5.43
CA GLU A 35 -2.16 -9.87 6.17
C GLU A 35 -2.44 -11.08 5.29
N LYS A 36 -3.45 -11.00 4.41
CA LYS A 36 -3.73 -12.06 3.42
C LYS A 36 -2.59 -12.24 2.42
N TYR A 37 -1.94 -11.14 2.03
CA TYR A 37 -0.80 -11.15 1.13
C TYR A 37 0.43 -11.77 1.81
N LYS A 38 0.74 -11.32 3.03
CA LYS A 38 1.84 -11.81 3.86
C LYS A 38 1.68 -13.28 4.22
N GLY A 39 0.48 -13.74 4.58
CA GLY A 39 0.22 -15.14 4.89
C GLY A 39 0.39 -16.10 3.70
N LYS A 40 0.45 -15.57 2.46
CA LYS A 40 0.65 -16.37 1.24
C LYS A 40 2.08 -16.34 0.72
N LYS A 41 2.95 -15.46 1.24
CA LYS A 41 4.30 -15.26 0.70
C LYS A 41 5.32 -15.19 1.81
N GLU A 42 6.45 -15.86 1.58
CA GLU A 42 7.62 -15.79 2.46
C GLU A 42 8.30 -14.41 2.39
N LYS A 43 8.17 -13.72 1.23
CA LYS A 43 8.74 -12.38 0.98
C LYS A 43 7.67 -11.38 0.54
N VAL A 44 7.75 -10.17 1.06
CA VAL A 44 6.81 -9.08 0.76
C VAL A 44 7.53 -8.01 -0.06
N TYR A 45 7.22 -7.91 -1.34
CA TYR A 45 7.68 -6.83 -2.21
C TYR A 45 6.58 -5.80 -2.45
N ALA A 46 6.92 -4.51 -2.33
CA ALA A 46 5.97 -3.41 -2.47
C ALA A 46 5.26 -3.40 -3.82
N LYS A 47 6.02 -3.62 -4.91
CA LYS A 47 5.48 -3.70 -6.27
C LYS A 47 4.47 -4.82 -6.45
N GLU A 48 4.74 -5.99 -5.87
CA GLU A 48 3.83 -7.14 -5.95
C GLU A 48 2.60 -6.95 -5.05
N PHE A 49 2.76 -6.30 -3.90
CA PHE A 49 1.64 -5.90 -3.06
C PHE A 49 0.75 -4.86 -3.74
N LEU A 50 1.34 -3.91 -4.49
CA LEU A 50 0.61 -2.94 -5.29
C LEU A 50 -0.18 -3.62 -6.42
N ASP A 51 0.42 -4.58 -7.13
CA ASP A 51 -0.29 -5.36 -8.17
C ASP A 51 -1.47 -6.16 -7.57
N PHE A 52 -1.27 -6.73 -6.38
CA PHE A 52 -2.34 -7.37 -5.63
C PHE A 52 -3.44 -6.37 -5.24
N LEU A 53 -3.07 -5.17 -4.80
CA LEU A 53 -4.02 -4.12 -4.46
C LEU A 53 -4.79 -3.61 -5.68
N HIS A 54 -4.17 -3.50 -6.86
CA HIS A 54 -4.85 -3.10 -8.11
C HIS A 54 -6.03 -3.97 -8.46
N LYS A 55 -6.01 -5.26 -8.11
CA LYS A 55 -7.15 -6.18 -8.30
C LYS A 55 -8.37 -5.81 -7.46
N HIS A 56 -8.16 -5.08 -6.36
CA HIS A 56 -9.21 -4.65 -5.42
C HIS A 56 -9.50 -3.16 -5.50
N ASP A 57 -8.49 -2.36 -5.83
CA ASP A 57 -8.54 -0.91 -6.00
C ASP A 57 -7.64 -0.49 -7.17
N PRO A 58 -8.20 -0.30 -8.38
CA PRO A 58 -7.43 0.10 -9.55
C PRO A 58 -6.87 1.53 -9.43
N LYS A 59 -7.26 2.29 -8.40
CA LYS A 59 -6.72 3.62 -8.09
C LYS A 59 -5.61 3.56 -7.05
N ALA A 60 -5.22 2.37 -6.58
CA ALA A 60 -4.07 2.25 -5.70
C ALA A 60 -2.81 2.65 -6.47
N GLU A 61 -1.90 3.38 -5.84
CA GLU A 61 -0.69 3.87 -6.48
C GLU A 61 0.43 3.88 -5.44
N GLU A 62 1.62 3.44 -5.83
CA GLU A 62 2.80 3.67 -5.02
C GLU A 62 3.16 5.16 -5.12
N VAL A 63 3.43 5.76 -3.97
CA VAL A 63 3.83 7.16 -3.87
C VAL A 63 5.15 7.24 -3.15
N GLU A 64 6.02 8.11 -3.62
CA GLU A 64 7.26 8.42 -2.93
C GLU A 64 7.00 9.60 -2.00
N VAL A 65 7.06 9.37 -0.69
CA VAL A 65 6.98 10.46 0.28
C VAL A 65 8.38 11.04 0.41
N LYS A 66 8.63 12.14 -0.31
CA LYS A 66 9.81 12.97 -0.09
C LYS A 66 9.57 13.82 1.14
N ASP A 67 10.30 13.54 2.22
CA ASP A 67 10.42 14.45 3.36
C ASP A 67 11.15 15.71 2.88
N PHE A 68 10.39 16.77 2.59
CA PHE A 68 10.96 18.10 2.36
C PHE A 68 11.31 18.70 3.73
N PHE A 69 12.48 18.35 4.26
CA PHE A 69 13.10 19.14 5.32
C PHE A 69 13.66 20.42 4.67
N PHE A 70 13.02 21.56 4.95
CA PHE A 70 13.51 22.90 4.63
C PHE A 70 14.38 23.43 5.78
#